data_AF-A0A7L5PJY9-F1
#
_entry.id   AF-A0A7L5PJY9-F1
#
_cell.length_a   1.000
_cell.length_b   1.000
_cell.length_c   1.000
_cell.angle_alpha   90.00
_cell.angle_beta   90.00
_cell.angle_gamma   90.00
#
_symmetry.space_group_name_H-M   'P 1'
#
loop_
_entity.id
_entity.type
_entity.pdbx_description
1 polymer ?
#
loop_
_entity_poly.entity_id
_entity_poly.type
_entity_poly.pdbx_seq_one_letter_code
_entity_poly.pdbx_strand_id
1 'polypeptide(L)' 'NYMPSGEWTIKDYRGYWHSVNYSCCPNTPYLDITYHFILLRLPL' A
#
# COMPACT_ATOMS: atom_id res chain seq x y z
N ASN A 1 8.93 -6.71 -11.31
CA ASN A 1 8.28 -7.69 -12.19
C ASN A 1 6.96 -8.08 -11.55
N TYR A 2 5.83 -8.04 -12.27
CA TYR A 2 4.49 -8.36 -11.75
C TYR A 2 4.02 -9.70 -12.30
N MET A 3 3.51 -10.57 -11.43
CA MET A 3 2.92 -11.86 -11.81
C MET A 3 1.39 -11.73 -11.84
N PRO A 4 0.73 -11.91 -12.99
CA PRO A 4 -0.72 -11.83 -13.09
C PRO A 4 -1.39 -13.00 -12.33
N SER A 5 -2.51 -12.70 -11.66
CA SER A 5 -3.34 -13.71 -10.98
C SER A 5 -4.45 -14.21 -11.90
N GLY A 6 -4.81 -15.49 -11.79
CA GLY A 6 -5.92 -16.10 -12.53
C GLY A 6 -7.31 -15.79 -11.96
N GLU A 7 -7.37 -15.31 -10.71
CA GLU A 7 -8.64 -15.02 -10.02
C GLU A 7 -8.86 -13.52 -9.77
N TRP A 8 -7.82 -12.70 -9.86
CA TRP A 8 -7.87 -11.28 -9.50
C TRP A 8 -7.18 -10.40 -10.53
N THR A 9 -7.75 -9.23 -10.79
CA THR A 9 -7.15 -8.21 -11.65
C THR A 9 -6.90 -6.93 -10.86
N ILE A 10 -5.74 -6.30 -11.04
CA ILE A 10 -5.42 -5.01 -10.43
C ILE A 10 -6.19 -3.91 -11.16
N LYS A 11 -6.98 -3.14 -10.43
CA LYS A 11 -7.70 -1.96 -10.96
C LYS A 11 -6.94 -0.66 -10.71
N ASP A 12 -6.35 -0.52 -9.53
CA ASP A 12 -5.55 0.65 -9.17
C ASP A 12 -4.46 0.24 -8.17
N TYR A 13 -3.36 0.97 -8.16
CA TYR A 13 -2.28 0.80 -7.19
C TYR A 13 -1.69 2.17 -6.86
N ARG A 14 -1.49 2.44 -5.57
CA ARG A 14 -0.93 3.71 -5.10
C ARG A 14 0.07 3.47 -3.97
N GLY A 15 1.09 4.31 -3.94
CA GLY A 15 2.03 4.38 -2.84
C GLY A 15 1.86 5.72 -2.13
N TYR A 16 1.81 5.68 -0.81
CA TYR A 16 1.79 6.86 0.04
C TYR A 16 3.05 6.85 0.89
N TRP A 17 3.73 8.00 0.94
CA TRP A 17 4.81 8.23 1.88
C TRP A 17 4.22 8.95 3.10
N HIS A 18 4.53 8.43 4.27
CA HIS A 18 4.13 9.03 5.53
C HIS A 18 5.34 9.28 6.41
N SER A 19 5.21 10.32 7.23
CA SER A 19 6.12 10.65 8.31
C SER A 19 5.28 10.74 9.58
N VAL A 20 5.44 9.76 10.46
CA VAL A 20 4.64 9.63 11.69
C VAL A 20 5.50 10.02 12.88
N ASN A 21 5.01 11.01 13.65
CA ASN A 21 5.58 11.38 14.93
C ASN A 21 4.72 10.77 16.05
N TYR A 22 5.33 9.91 16.86
CA TYR A 22 4.67 9.36 18.04
C TYR A 22 4.81 10.31 19.23
N SER A 23 3.77 10.35 20.09
CA SER A 23 3.77 11.18 21.30
C SER A 23 4.89 10.85 22.28
N CYS A 24 5.42 9.63 22.25
CA CYS A 24 6.54 9.20 23.08
C CYS A 24 7.88 9.80 22.65
N CYS A 25 8.06 10.14 21.37
CA CYS A 25 9.33 10.58 20.79
C CYS A 25 9.09 11.64 19.69
N PRO A 26 8.80 12.91 20.04
CA PRO A 26 8.42 13.94 19.07
C PRO A 26 9.56 14.39 18.14
N ASN A 27 10.81 14.08 18.49
CA ASN A 27 12.00 14.53 17.75
C ASN A 27 12.46 13.53 16.68
N THR A 28 11.87 12.34 16.63
CA THR A 28 12.27 11.28 15.69
C THR A 28 11.06 10.89 14.83
N PRO A 29 10.96 11.40 13.60
CA PRO A 29 9.93 10.97 12.67
C PRO A 29 10.22 9.55 12.18
N TYR A 30 9.21 8.69 12.28
CA TYR A 30 9.25 7.35 11.71
C TYR A 30 8.63 7.40 10.32
N LEU A 31 9.42 7.05 9.32
CA LEU A 31 8.99 7.05 7.93
C LEU A 31 8.39 5.69 7.56
N ASP A 32 7.25 5.71 6.90
CA ASP A 32 6.66 4.53 6.28
C ASP A 32 6.23 4.80 4.83
N ILE A 33 6.21 3.73 4.04
CA ILE A 33 5.66 3.74 2.69
C ILE A 33 4.53 2.73 2.67
N THR A 34 3.30 3.22 2.57
CA THR A 34 2.11 2.39 2.53
C THR A 34 1.70 2.14 1.07
N TYR A 35 1.65 0.88 0.68
CA TYR A 35 1.16 0.46 -0.63
C TYR A 35 -0.31 0.05 -0.53
N HIS A 36 -1.13 0.61 -1.40
CA HIS A 36 -2.56 0.33 -1.49
C HIS A 36 -2.89 -0.24 -2.87
N PHE A 37 -3.44 -1.46 -2.91
CA PHE A 37 -3.83 -2.14 -4.13
C PHE A 37 -5.34 -2.35 -4.14
N ILE A 38 -5.98 -1.92 -5.23
CA ILE A 38 -7.40 -2.19 -5.48
C ILE A 38 -7.47 -3.38 -6.45
N LEU A 39 -7.99 -4.49 -5.96
CA LEU A 39 -8.14 -5.73 -6.71
C LEU A 39 -9.62 -6.00 -7.01
N LEU A 40 -9.92 -6.40 -8.24
CA LEU A 40 -11.24 -6.90 -8.63
C LEU A 40 -11.16 -8.41 -8.82
N ARG A 41 -12.10 -9.15 -8.22
CA ARG A 41 -12.24 -10.59 -8.46
C ARG A 41 -12.78 -10.83 -9.86
N LEU A 42 -12.15 -11.73 -10.61
CA LEU A 42 -12.66 -12.18 -11.89
C LEU A 42 -13.89 -13.09 -11.67
N PRO A 43 -14.98 -12.90 -12.45
CA PRO A 43 -16.09 -13.84 -12.44
C PRO A 43 -15.64 -15.18 -13.02
N LEU A 44 -16.06 -16.27 -12.38
CA LEU A 44 -15.87 -17.65 -12.86
C LEU A 44 -16.69 -17.92 -14.12
#